data_AF-A0AAW2PQB6-F1
#
_entry.id   AF-A0AAW2PQB6-F1
#
_cell.length_a   1.000
_cell.length_b   1.000
_cell.length_c   1.000
_cell.angle_alpha   90.00
_cell.angle_beta   90.00
_cell.angle_gamma   90.00
#
_symmetry.space_group_name_H-M   'P 1'
#
loop_
_entity.id
_entity.type
_entity.pdbx_description
1 polymer ?
#
loop_
_entity_poly.entity_id
_entity_poly.type
_entity_poly.pdbx_seq_one_letter_code
_entity_poly.pdbx_strand_id
1 'polypeptide(L)'
;MVDQGQHITGAVSIPIIGDGDNGYGNPMNVKRTVKGYIRAGFAGIILEDQVSPKACGHTRGRKVVSREEAIMKIKAAVDARKESGSDIVIVARTDSRQAVSLEESLWRTRALADAGADVLFIDALASKEEMQAFCEVSPLVPKMANMLEGGGKTPILSPLELADVGYKVVAYPLSLIGVSIRAMQDALLAIKGGRIPSPGSMPSFEEIKEILGFNVYYEEMLYSTQPISFRKSIQNSTQKDLEMRNRSAQDPVVEVVTPEIYGNYSTDGSRGPYSGIWSRKLRVRITGRDGFERLDVRIP
;
A
#
# COMPACT_ATOMS: atom_id res chain seq x y z
N MET A 1 -10.22 1.31 4.73
CA MET A 1 -10.13 0.30 3.68
C MET A 1 -11.00 0.64 2.48
N VAL A 2 -12.31 0.78 2.63
CA VAL A 2 -13.22 1.18 1.53
C VAL A 2 -12.79 2.47 0.83
N ASP A 3 -12.52 3.55 1.57
CA ASP A 3 -12.14 4.85 0.97
C ASP A 3 -10.83 4.76 0.17
N GLN A 4 -9.84 4.04 0.69
CA GLN A 4 -8.58 3.79 -0.04
C GLN A 4 -8.83 2.94 -1.29
N GLY A 5 -9.72 1.95 -1.18
CA GLY A 5 -10.18 1.15 -2.30
C GLY A 5 -10.78 2.00 -3.41
N GLN A 6 -11.68 2.93 -3.07
CA GLN A 6 -12.32 3.83 -4.03
C GLN A 6 -11.30 4.66 -4.83
N HIS A 7 -10.25 5.17 -4.17
CA HIS A 7 -9.20 5.90 -4.86
C HIS A 7 -8.40 5.01 -5.82
N ILE A 8 -8.08 3.77 -5.41
CA ILE A 8 -7.30 2.84 -6.23
C ILE A 8 -8.11 2.37 -7.44
N THR A 9 -9.34 1.89 -7.22
CA THR A 9 -10.22 1.37 -8.28
C THR A 9 -10.66 2.46 -9.25
N GLY A 10 -10.84 3.69 -8.78
CA GLY A 10 -11.14 4.84 -9.65
C GLY A 10 -9.97 5.26 -10.53
N ALA A 11 -8.73 4.93 -10.13
CA ALA A 11 -7.52 5.30 -10.87
C ALA A 11 -7.10 4.30 -11.94
N VAL A 12 -7.65 3.07 -11.95
CA VAL A 12 -7.21 1.99 -12.84
C VAL A 12 -8.39 1.21 -13.41
N SER A 13 -8.20 0.63 -14.61
CA SER A 13 -9.20 -0.24 -15.24
C SER A 13 -8.96 -1.74 -14.99
N ILE A 14 -7.83 -2.09 -14.39
CA ILE A 14 -7.50 -3.49 -14.07
C ILE A 14 -8.29 -3.97 -12.83
N PRO A 15 -8.71 -5.24 -12.76
CA PRO A 15 -9.44 -5.78 -11.62
C PRO A 15 -8.62 -5.68 -10.32
N ILE A 16 -9.24 -5.18 -9.24
CA ILE A 16 -8.60 -5.06 -7.93
C ILE A 16 -9.24 -6.04 -6.94
N ILE A 17 -8.40 -6.86 -6.29
CA ILE A 17 -8.77 -7.67 -5.13
C ILE A 17 -8.32 -6.93 -3.88
N GLY A 18 -9.26 -6.57 -3.00
CA GLY A 18 -8.96 -5.88 -1.76
C GLY A 18 -8.84 -6.83 -0.57
N ASP A 19 -7.91 -6.55 0.35
CA ASP A 19 -7.88 -7.20 1.66
C ASP A 19 -9.07 -6.71 2.50
N GLY A 20 -9.98 -7.60 2.87
CA GLY A 20 -11.15 -7.34 3.71
C GLY A 20 -10.94 -7.69 5.17
N ASP A 21 -9.69 -8.01 5.56
CA ASP A 21 -9.33 -8.52 6.88
C ASP A 21 -10.28 -9.65 7.30
N ASN A 22 -10.75 -9.65 8.55
CA ASN A 22 -11.72 -10.63 9.05
C ASN A 22 -13.19 -10.20 8.89
N GLY A 23 -13.44 -9.20 8.03
CA GLY A 23 -14.77 -8.64 7.75
C GLY A 23 -15.29 -7.63 8.77
N TYR A 24 -14.42 -7.16 9.70
CA TYR A 24 -14.70 -6.10 10.67
C TYR A 24 -15.83 -6.40 11.66
N GLY A 25 -15.98 -7.68 12.05
CA GLY A 25 -16.93 -8.11 13.07
C GLY A 25 -17.54 -9.47 12.78
N ASN A 26 -18.84 -9.59 13.02
CA ASN A 26 -19.61 -10.81 12.83
C ASN A 26 -20.11 -10.94 11.36
N PRO A 27 -20.86 -11.99 11.00
CA PRO A 27 -21.38 -12.16 9.64
C PRO A 27 -22.20 -10.97 9.11
N MET A 28 -22.91 -10.22 9.95
CA MET A 28 -23.64 -9.02 9.52
C MET A 28 -22.69 -7.89 9.12
N ASN A 29 -21.56 -7.75 9.84
CA ASN A 29 -20.50 -6.82 9.45
C ASN A 29 -19.89 -7.24 8.10
N VAL A 30 -19.66 -8.53 7.87
CA VAL A 30 -19.18 -9.04 6.57
C VAL A 30 -20.11 -8.61 5.44
N LYS A 31 -21.44 -8.71 5.58
CA LYS A 31 -22.37 -8.24 4.54
C LYS A 31 -22.17 -6.75 4.24
N ARG A 32 -22.03 -5.92 5.28
CA ARG A 32 -21.79 -4.48 5.12
C ARG A 32 -20.47 -4.21 4.41
N THR A 33 -19.42 -4.95 4.78
CA THR A 33 -18.07 -4.86 4.20
C THR A 33 -18.09 -5.21 2.72
N VAL A 34 -18.64 -6.36 2.34
CA VAL A 34 -18.73 -6.80 0.95
C VAL A 34 -19.52 -5.80 0.10
N LYS A 35 -20.68 -5.33 0.58
CA LYS A 35 -21.44 -4.27 -0.12
C LYS A 35 -20.66 -2.97 -0.25
N GLY A 36 -19.82 -2.64 0.74
CA GLY A 36 -18.89 -1.52 0.68
C GLY A 36 -17.84 -1.68 -0.40
N TYR A 37 -17.24 -2.87 -0.51
CA TYR A 37 -16.21 -3.18 -1.50
C TYR A 37 -16.78 -3.18 -2.93
N ILE A 38 -17.99 -3.73 -3.11
CA ILE A 38 -18.73 -3.65 -4.38
C ILE A 38 -18.94 -2.18 -4.80
N ARG A 39 -19.46 -1.34 -3.90
CA ARG A 39 -19.65 0.10 -4.18
C ARG A 39 -18.34 0.84 -4.44
N ALA A 40 -17.24 0.35 -3.88
CA ALA A 40 -15.92 0.89 -4.13
C ALA A 40 -15.29 0.38 -5.43
N GLY A 41 -15.96 -0.48 -6.21
CA GLY A 41 -15.45 -0.96 -7.50
C GLY A 41 -14.42 -2.09 -7.40
N PHE A 42 -14.31 -2.76 -6.24
CA PHE A 42 -13.45 -3.94 -6.15
C PHE A 42 -14.02 -5.11 -6.96
N ALA A 43 -13.14 -5.80 -7.69
CA ALA A 43 -13.45 -7.03 -8.40
C ALA A 43 -13.41 -8.27 -7.47
N GLY A 44 -12.68 -8.18 -6.35
CA GLY A 44 -12.64 -9.24 -5.35
C GLY A 44 -12.34 -8.75 -3.94
N ILE A 45 -12.62 -9.61 -2.96
CA ILE A 45 -12.36 -9.38 -1.55
C ILE A 45 -11.75 -10.62 -0.90
N ILE A 46 -10.69 -10.43 -0.11
CA ILE A 46 -10.12 -11.47 0.75
C ILE A 46 -10.74 -11.37 2.15
N LEU A 47 -11.27 -12.48 2.67
CA LEU A 47 -11.84 -12.56 4.00
C LEU A 47 -11.18 -13.67 4.80
N GLU A 48 -10.58 -13.33 5.94
CA GLU A 48 -9.90 -14.28 6.82
C GLU A 48 -10.71 -14.67 8.06
N ASP A 49 -10.31 -15.78 8.69
CA ASP A 49 -10.97 -16.35 9.86
C ASP A 49 -10.30 -16.00 11.20
N GLN A 50 -9.44 -14.97 11.24
CA GLN A 50 -8.82 -14.52 12.49
C GLN A 50 -9.81 -13.87 13.46
N VAL A 51 -9.57 -14.07 14.75
CA VAL A 51 -10.23 -13.33 15.84
C VAL A 51 -9.72 -11.88 15.84
N SER A 52 -10.58 -10.92 16.15
CA SER A 52 -10.18 -9.52 16.36
C SER A 52 -9.51 -9.31 17.73
N PRO A 53 -8.46 -8.47 17.85
CA PRO A 53 -7.72 -7.85 16.75
C PRO A 53 -6.88 -8.88 15.99
N LYS A 54 -6.85 -8.77 14.66
CA LYS A 54 -6.06 -9.68 13.82
C LYS A 54 -4.56 -9.43 13.94
N ALA A 55 -3.77 -10.44 13.63
CA ALA A 55 -2.32 -10.36 13.53
C ALA A 55 -1.85 -10.63 12.10
N CYS A 56 -0.63 -10.19 11.75
CA CYS A 56 -0.03 -10.55 10.47
C CYS A 56 0.16 -12.07 10.39
N GLY A 57 -0.18 -12.67 9.25
CA GLY A 57 -0.10 -14.12 9.04
C GLY A 57 1.31 -14.71 9.00
N HIS A 58 2.35 -13.92 9.28
CA HIS A 58 3.70 -14.42 9.55
C HIS A 58 4.18 -14.18 11.00
N THR A 59 3.34 -13.65 11.87
CA THR A 59 3.63 -13.42 13.30
C THR A 59 3.09 -14.54 14.22
N ARG A 60 3.56 -14.57 15.48
CA ARG A 60 3.17 -15.55 16.53
C ARG A 60 1.86 -15.15 17.21
N GLY A 61 1.18 -16.12 17.84
CA GLY A 61 0.02 -15.85 18.72
C GLY A 61 -1.32 -15.67 18.01
N ARG A 62 -1.44 -16.14 16.76
CA ARG A 62 -2.69 -16.10 16.00
C ARG A 62 -3.77 -16.95 16.65
N LYS A 63 -5.01 -16.48 16.52
CA LYS A 63 -6.22 -17.20 16.90
C LYS A 63 -7.21 -17.08 15.76
N VAL A 64 -7.88 -18.19 15.46
CA VAL A 64 -8.96 -18.24 14.48
C VAL A 64 -10.29 -18.45 15.19
N VAL A 65 -11.37 -17.97 14.58
CA VAL A 65 -12.73 -18.16 15.07
C VAL A 65 -13.15 -19.63 14.96
N SER A 66 -14.31 -19.98 15.53
CA SER A 66 -14.84 -21.34 15.38
C SER A 66 -15.11 -21.67 13.91
N ARG A 67 -15.20 -22.96 13.59
CA ARG A 67 -15.51 -23.43 12.24
C ARG A 67 -16.85 -22.87 11.76
N GLU A 68 -17.85 -22.87 12.64
CA GLU A 68 -19.19 -22.36 12.37
C GLU A 68 -19.16 -20.87 12.02
N GLU A 69 -18.42 -20.06 12.78
CA GLU A 69 -18.32 -18.64 12.50
C GLU A 69 -17.62 -18.37 11.16
N ALA A 70 -16.52 -19.06 10.87
CA ALA A 70 -15.80 -18.92 9.60
C ALA A 70 -16.70 -19.24 8.40
N ILE A 71 -17.46 -20.35 8.47
CA ILE A 71 -18.42 -20.75 7.44
C ILE A 71 -19.53 -19.70 7.29
N MET A 72 -20.09 -19.23 8.40
CA MET A 72 -21.18 -18.23 8.36
C MET A 72 -20.73 -16.89 7.81
N LYS A 73 -19.47 -16.48 8.03
CA LYS A 73 -18.89 -15.28 7.40
C LYS A 73 -18.82 -15.42 5.88
N ILE A 74 -18.37 -16.55 5.35
CA ILE A 74 -18.34 -16.77 3.89
C ILE A 74 -19.75 -16.83 3.30
N LYS A 75 -20.69 -17.53 3.93
CA LYS A 75 -22.10 -17.53 3.49
C LYS A 75 -22.68 -16.11 3.45
N ALA A 76 -22.41 -15.31 4.48
CA ALA A 76 -22.84 -13.92 4.51
C ALA A 76 -22.22 -13.09 3.37
N ALA A 77 -20.96 -13.31 3.02
CA ALA A 77 -20.33 -12.67 1.87
C ALA A 77 -21.00 -13.06 0.56
N VAL A 78 -21.28 -14.36 0.36
CA VAL A 78 -21.97 -14.88 -0.83
C VAL A 78 -23.38 -14.31 -0.94
N ASP A 79 -24.11 -14.22 0.17
CA ASP A 79 -25.44 -13.60 0.19
C ASP A 79 -25.37 -12.11 -0.14
N ALA A 80 -24.40 -11.38 0.43
CA ALA A 80 -24.23 -9.95 0.15
C ALA A 80 -23.92 -9.68 -1.33
N ARG A 81 -23.13 -10.55 -1.98
CA ARG A 81 -22.89 -10.53 -3.42
C ARG A 81 -24.19 -10.71 -4.20
N LYS A 82 -24.95 -11.78 -3.91
CA LYS A 82 -26.23 -12.10 -4.57
C LYS A 82 -27.25 -10.97 -4.42
N GLU A 83 -27.43 -10.47 -3.20
CA GLU A 83 -28.34 -9.36 -2.89
C GLU A 83 -28.00 -8.07 -3.62
N SER A 84 -26.73 -7.88 -4.00
CA SER A 84 -26.25 -6.69 -4.71
C SER A 84 -26.26 -6.86 -6.23
N GLY A 85 -26.58 -8.05 -6.75
CA GLY A 85 -26.50 -8.35 -8.18
C GLY A 85 -25.09 -8.24 -8.75
N SER A 86 -24.05 -8.45 -7.93
CA SER A 86 -22.64 -8.32 -8.29
C SER A 86 -22.00 -9.69 -8.50
N ASP A 87 -20.89 -9.72 -9.24
CA ASP A 87 -20.02 -10.86 -9.51
C ASP A 87 -18.71 -10.82 -8.70
N ILE A 88 -18.62 -9.98 -7.66
CA ILE A 88 -17.40 -9.85 -6.84
C ILE A 88 -16.87 -11.23 -6.40
N VAL A 89 -15.56 -11.43 -6.60
CA VAL A 89 -14.87 -12.67 -6.24
C VAL A 89 -14.64 -12.71 -4.72
N ILE A 90 -15.07 -13.79 -4.07
CA ILE A 90 -14.88 -14.02 -2.64
C ILE A 90 -13.70 -14.95 -2.46
N VAL A 91 -12.58 -14.40 -2.01
CA VAL A 91 -11.38 -15.16 -1.64
C VAL A 91 -11.47 -15.50 -0.16
N ALA A 92 -11.66 -16.77 0.16
CA ALA A 92 -11.72 -17.25 1.54
C ALA A 92 -10.31 -17.63 2.02
N ARG A 93 -9.83 -16.88 3.00
CA ARG A 93 -8.53 -17.07 3.64
C ARG A 93 -8.69 -17.78 4.98
N THR A 94 -7.80 -18.71 5.30
CA THR A 94 -7.65 -19.21 6.67
C THR A 94 -6.22 -19.05 7.18
N ASP A 95 -6.12 -18.63 8.44
CA ASP A 95 -4.87 -18.50 9.19
C ASP A 95 -4.64 -19.68 10.15
N SER A 96 -5.48 -20.73 10.07
CA SER A 96 -5.45 -21.86 10.99
C SER A 96 -4.16 -22.69 10.90
N ARG A 97 -3.36 -22.56 9.84
CA ARG A 97 -2.13 -23.36 9.68
C ARG A 97 -1.19 -23.13 10.85
N GLN A 98 -1.10 -21.89 11.28
CA GLN A 98 -0.18 -21.45 12.33
C GLN A 98 -0.87 -21.28 13.68
N ALA A 99 -2.20 -21.12 13.68
CA ALA A 99 -2.99 -21.04 14.91
C ALA A 99 -3.37 -22.43 15.47
N VAL A 100 -3.52 -23.44 14.62
CA VAL A 100 -4.02 -24.78 14.97
C VAL A 100 -3.17 -25.88 14.33
N SER A 101 -3.41 -26.24 13.07
CA SER A 101 -2.65 -27.28 12.34
C SER A 101 -2.90 -27.23 10.82
N LEU A 102 -2.15 -28.03 10.06
CA LEU A 102 -2.37 -28.18 8.62
C LEU A 102 -3.72 -28.86 8.35
N GLU A 103 -4.04 -29.93 9.07
CA GLU A 103 -5.28 -30.70 8.92
C GLU A 103 -6.52 -29.82 9.15
N GLU A 104 -6.47 -28.96 10.17
CA GLU A 104 -7.55 -27.99 10.43
C GLU A 104 -7.72 -27.02 9.25
N SER A 105 -6.61 -26.60 8.63
CA SER A 105 -6.62 -25.67 7.50
C SER A 105 -7.18 -26.29 6.24
N LEU A 106 -6.83 -27.55 5.96
CA LEU A 106 -7.38 -28.32 4.85
C LEU A 106 -8.88 -28.60 5.05
N TRP A 107 -9.30 -28.91 6.28
CA TRP A 107 -10.72 -29.06 6.61
C TRP A 107 -11.48 -27.75 6.39
N ARG A 108 -10.96 -26.64 6.93
CA ARG A 108 -11.59 -25.32 6.79
C ARG A 108 -11.74 -24.92 5.35
N THR A 109 -10.66 -24.97 4.57
CA THR A 109 -10.71 -24.57 3.15
C THR A 109 -11.71 -25.38 2.33
N ARG A 110 -11.87 -26.69 2.58
CA ARG A 110 -12.95 -27.47 1.98
C ARG A 110 -14.33 -26.93 2.38
N ALA A 111 -14.57 -26.70 3.67
CA ALA A 111 -15.84 -26.17 4.16
C ALA A 111 -16.13 -24.74 3.64
N LEU A 112 -15.11 -23.90 3.46
CA LEU A 112 -15.25 -22.55 2.90
C LEU A 112 -15.56 -22.61 1.40
N ALA A 113 -15.00 -23.57 0.67
CA ALA A 113 -15.41 -23.85 -0.72
C ALA A 113 -16.88 -24.29 -0.78
N ASP A 114 -17.29 -25.24 0.06
CA ASP A 114 -18.69 -25.71 0.13
C ASP A 114 -19.67 -24.58 0.53
N ALA A 115 -19.18 -23.58 1.26
CA ALA A 115 -19.92 -22.37 1.62
C ALA A 115 -20.07 -21.36 0.45
N GLY A 116 -19.37 -21.59 -0.67
CA GLY A 116 -19.48 -20.80 -1.90
C GLY A 116 -18.36 -19.79 -2.13
N ALA A 117 -17.20 -19.94 -1.49
CA ALA A 117 -16.01 -19.16 -1.84
C ALA A 117 -15.52 -19.51 -3.26
N ASP A 118 -15.08 -18.50 -4.01
CA ASP A 118 -14.65 -18.67 -5.41
C ASP A 118 -13.14 -18.94 -5.51
N VAL A 119 -12.37 -18.50 -4.52
CA VAL A 119 -10.92 -18.74 -4.42
C VAL A 119 -10.58 -19.10 -2.97
N LEU A 120 -9.66 -20.04 -2.79
CA LEU A 120 -9.18 -20.45 -1.47
C LEU A 120 -7.76 -19.96 -1.23
N PHE A 121 -7.46 -19.66 0.04
CA PHE A 121 -6.14 -19.23 0.48
C PHE A 121 -5.82 -19.78 1.88
N ILE A 122 -4.74 -20.54 2.03
CA ILE A 122 -4.15 -20.83 3.36
C ILE A 122 -2.90 -19.99 3.49
N ASP A 123 -2.83 -19.16 4.54
CA ASP A 123 -1.65 -18.35 4.77
C ASP A 123 -0.55 -19.11 5.54
N ALA A 124 0.70 -18.79 5.22
CA ALA A 124 1.89 -19.32 5.89
C ALA A 124 2.01 -20.86 5.93
N LEU A 125 1.71 -21.53 4.80
CA LEU A 125 2.12 -22.92 4.55
C LEU A 125 3.65 -23.03 4.59
N ALA A 126 4.18 -24.08 5.20
CA ALA A 126 5.59 -24.17 5.58
C ALA A 126 6.47 -24.95 4.59
N SER A 127 5.88 -25.65 3.62
CA SER A 127 6.63 -26.43 2.63
C SER A 127 5.87 -26.58 1.31
N LYS A 128 6.58 -27.02 0.25
CA LYS A 128 5.98 -27.29 -1.07
C LYS A 128 4.97 -28.46 -1.00
N GLU A 129 5.20 -29.41 -0.11
CA GLU A 129 4.31 -30.56 0.12
C GLU A 129 2.98 -30.10 0.74
N GLU A 130 3.01 -29.17 1.71
CA GLU A 130 1.78 -28.58 2.25
C GLU A 130 1.01 -27.78 1.18
N MET A 131 1.74 -27.09 0.30
CA MET A 131 1.19 -26.35 -0.83
C MET A 131 0.51 -27.28 -1.86
N GLN A 132 1.12 -28.42 -2.15
CA GLN A 132 0.53 -29.47 -3.01
C GLN A 132 -0.73 -30.05 -2.37
N ALA A 133 -0.67 -30.44 -1.08
CA ALA A 133 -1.82 -30.95 -0.35
C ALA A 133 -2.98 -29.95 -0.33
N PHE A 134 -2.69 -28.66 -0.19
CA PHE A 134 -3.71 -27.61 -0.30
C PHE A 134 -4.31 -27.51 -1.72
N CYS A 135 -3.50 -27.60 -2.77
CA CYS A 135 -4.00 -27.54 -4.14
C CYS A 135 -4.93 -28.71 -4.50
N GLU A 136 -4.70 -29.88 -3.90
CA GLU A 136 -5.55 -31.07 -4.02
C GLU A 136 -6.90 -30.91 -3.29
N VAL A 137 -7.00 -30.04 -2.28
CA VAL A 137 -8.29 -29.74 -1.62
C VAL A 137 -9.19 -28.97 -2.58
N SER A 138 -10.39 -29.50 -2.83
CA SER A 138 -11.41 -28.86 -3.69
C SER A 138 -10.81 -28.46 -5.05
N PRO A 139 -10.39 -29.43 -5.89
CA PRO A 139 -9.54 -29.18 -7.06
C PRO A 139 -10.14 -28.23 -8.09
N LEU A 140 -11.47 -28.10 -8.12
CA LEU A 140 -12.20 -27.20 -9.03
C LEU A 140 -12.19 -25.73 -8.57
N VAL A 141 -11.79 -25.45 -7.33
CA VAL A 141 -11.71 -24.08 -6.80
C VAL A 141 -10.26 -23.59 -6.90
N PRO A 142 -10.00 -22.44 -7.56
CA PRO A 142 -8.69 -21.82 -7.64
C PRO A 142 -8.02 -21.57 -6.28
N LYS A 143 -6.70 -21.71 -6.23
CA LYS A 143 -5.89 -21.42 -5.04
C LYS A 143 -5.06 -20.17 -5.25
N MET A 144 -5.01 -19.35 -4.20
CA MET A 144 -4.17 -18.17 -4.12
C MET A 144 -2.95 -18.44 -3.24
N ALA A 145 -1.77 -18.09 -3.76
CA ALA A 145 -0.51 -18.06 -3.03
C ALA A 145 -0.18 -16.62 -2.61
N ASN A 146 0.56 -16.50 -1.51
CA ASN A 146 1.02 -15.23 -1.00
C ASN A 146 2.54 -15.29 -0.82
N MET A 147 3.28 -14.60 -1.68
CA MET A 147 4.74 -14.62 -1.71
C MET A 147 5.29 -13.39 -1.01
N LEU A 148 5.90 -13.59 0.16
CA LEU A 148 6.59 -12.55 0.92
C LEU A 148 8.10 -12.72 0.78
N GLU A 149 8.68 -12.07 -0.23
CA GLU A 149 10.09 -12.22 -0.61
C GLU A 149 11.07 -11.78 0.50
N GLY A 150 10.58 -11.04 1.51
CA GLY A 150 11.34 -10.55 2.67
C GLY A 150 11.54 -11.53 3.82
N GLY A 151 11.28 -12.83 3.66
CA GLY A 151 11.56 -13.86 4.68
C GLY A 151 10.35 -14.32 5.50
N GLY A 152 9.21 -14.49 4.84
CA GLY A 152 8.06 -15.17 5.44
C GLY A 152 8.32 -16.65 5.76
N LYS A 153 7.30 -17.31 6.32
CA LYS A 153 7.35 -18.76 6.62
C LYS A 153 7.23 -19.65 5.38
N THR A 154 6.61 -19.14 4.32
CA THR A 154 6.33 -19.89 3.10
C THR A 154 7.55 -19.86 2.19
N PRO A 155 7.97 -21.02 1.65
CA PRO A 155 9.01 -21.06 0.63
C PRO A 155 8.63 -20.18 -0.56
N ILE A 156 9.57 -19.38 -1.05
CA ILE A 156 9.33 -18.48 -2.19
C ILE A 156 9.48 -19.28 -3.47
N LEU A 157 8.40 -19.35 -4.24
CA LEU A 157 8.34 -20.00 -5.54
C LEU A 157 8.03 -18.96 -6.61
N SER A 158 8.60 -19.16 -7.81
CA SER A 158 8.26 -18.37 -8.98
C SER A 158 6.81 -18.63 -9.44
N PRO A 159 6.20 -17.75 -10.25
CA PRO A 159 4.88 -17.99 -10.83
C PRO A 159 4.77 -19.33 -11.59
N LEU A 160 5.84 -19.75 -12.27
CA LEU A 160 5.87 -21.02 -13.00
C LEU A 160 5.83 -22.21 -12.04
N GLU A 161 6.67 -22.20 -11.00
CA GLU A 161 6.67 -23.26 -9.98
C GLU A 161 5.35 -23.32 -9.21
N LEU A 162 4.71 -22.17 -8.96
CA LEU A 162 3.38 -22.11 -8.34
C LEU A 162 2.30 -22.71 -9.25
N ALA A 163 2.37 -22.45 -10.55
CA ALA A 163 1.46 -23.03 -11.53
C ALA A 163 1.61 -24.55 -11.61
N ASP A 164 2.85 -25.06 -11.57
CA ASP A 164 3.16 -26.49 -11.53
C ASP A 164 2.61 -27.19 -10.27
N VAL A 165 2.58 -26.48 -9.14
CA VAL A 165 1.97 -26.98 -7.88
C VAL A 165 0.44 -26.99 -7.95
N GLY A 166 -0.17 -26.11 -8.76
CA GLY A 166 -1.62 -26.05 -8.96
C GLY A 166 -2.27 -24.71 -8.58
N TYR A 167 -1.50 -23.70 -8.18
CA TYR A 167 -2.03 -22.36 -7.92
C TYR A 167 -2.48 -21.66 -9.20
N LYS A 168 -3.45 -20.75 -9.05
CA LYS A 168 -3.98 -19.92 -10.16
C LYS A 168 -3.86 -18.43 -9.91
N VAL A 169 -3.61 -18.03 -8.66
CA VAL A 169 -3.43 -16.64 -8.25
C VAL A 169 -2.20 -16.55 -7.35
N VAL A 170 -1.41 -15.50 -7.52
CA VAL A 170 -0.30 -15.18 -6.62
C VAL A 170 -0.36 -13.69 -6.27
N ALA A 171 -0.16 -13.38 -4.98
CA ALA A 171 0.03 -12.01 -4.51
C ALA A 171 1.46 -11.78 -4.05
N TYR A 172 1.90 -10.54 -4.26
CA TYR A 172 3.20 -9.99 -3.92
C TYR A 172 3.00 -8.74 -3.04
N PRO A 173 2.53 -8.90 -1.79
CA PRO A 173 2.01 -7.78 -0.99
C PRO A 173 3.10 -6.81 -0.53
N LEU A 174 4.37 -7.22 -0.52
CA LEU A 174 5.47 -6.42 0.03
C LEU A 174 6.42 -5.85 -1.02
N SER A 175 6.36 -6.29 -2.27
CA SER A 175 7.41 -6.00 -3.27
C SER A 175 7.43 -4.51 -3.61
N LEU A 176 6.28 -3.92 -3.96
CA LEU A 176 6.21 -2.49 -4.33
C LEU A 176 6.52 -1.57 -3.16
N ILE A 177 6.00 -1.88 -1.96
CA ILE A 177 6.29 -1.07 -0.77
C ILE A 177 7.76 -1.20 -0.35
N GLY A 178 8.34 -2.40 -0.40
CA GLY A 178 9.75 -2.65 -0.08
C GLY A 178 10.70 -1.89 -1.01
N VAL A 179 10.45 -1.95 -2.33
CA VAL A 179 11.20 -1.19 -3.34
C VAL A 179 11.06 0.32 -3.10
N SER A 180 9.83 0.80 -2.85
CA SER A 180 9.56 2.22 -2.60
C SER A 180 10.28 2.73 -1.35
N ILE A 181 10.29 1.96 -0.26
CA ILE A 181 11.00 2.30 0.98
C ILE A 181 12.48 2.52 0.69
N ARG A 182 13.12 1.61 -0.06
CA ARG A 182 14.55 1.73 -0.37
C ARG A 182 14.84 2.96 -1.22
N ALA A 183 14.04 3.18 -2.28
CA ALA A 183 14.20 4.32 -3.17
C ALA A 183 14.06 5.66 -2.42
N MET A 184 13.06 5.78 -1.54
CA MET A 184 12.88 6.97 -0.69
C MET A 184 14.06 7.17 0.27
N GLN A 185 14.55 6.10 0.91
CA GLN A 185 15.72 6.18 1.80
C GLN A 185 16.98 6.64 1.07
N ASP A 186 17.24 6.10 -0.12
CA ASP A 186 18.40 6.49 -0.94
C ASP A 186 18.33 7.95 -1.38
N ALA A 187 17.16 8.42 -1.80
CA ALA A 187 16.94 9.82 -2.13
C ALA A 187 17.20 10.74 -0.93
N LEU A 188 16.65 10.40 0.25
CA LEU A 188 16.85 11.18 1.47
C LEU A 188 18.31 11.20 1.94
N LEU A 189 19.04 10.08 1.80
CA LEU A 189 20.47 10.02 2.11
C LEU A 189 21.32 10.89 1.17
N ALA A 190 20.98 10.93 -0.12
CA ALA A 190 21.64 11.82 -1.08
C ALA A 190 21.42 13.29 -0.70
N ILE A 191 20.17 13.68 -0.45
CA ILE A 191 19.79 15.05 -0.06
C ILE A 191 20.50 15.46 1.22
N LYS A 192 20.50 14.60 2.25
CA LYS A 192 21.21 14.84 3.51
C LYS A 192 22.71 15.06 3.32
N GLY A 193 23.31 14.38 2.34
CA GLY A 193 24.72 14.54 1.97
C GLY A 193 25.01 15.72 1.03
N GLY A 194 24.04 16.60 0.75
CA GLY A 194 24.20 17.74 -0.16
C GLY A 194 24.21 17.36 -1.65
N ARG A 195 23.76 16.15 -1.99
CA ARG A 195 23.70 15.65 -3.37
C ARG A 195 22.25 15.56 -3.84
N ILE A 196 22.07 15.61 -5.16
CA ILE A 196 20.78 15.31 -5.79
C ILE A 196 20.64 13.77 -5.85
N PRO A 197 19.44 13.21 -5.64
CA PRO A 197 19.18 11.78 -5.88
C PRO A 197 19.63 11.36 -7.29
N SER A 198 20.13 10.12 -7.42
CA SER A 198 20.65 9.63 -8.71
C SER A 198 19.56 9.62 -9.79
N PRO A 199 19.81 10.14 -11.02
CA PRO A 199 18.84 10.16 -12.11
C PRO A 199 18.35 8.77 -12.53
N GLY A 200 19.17 7.72 -12.34
CA GLY A 200 18.82 6.35 -12.73
C GLY A 200 17.64 5.74 -11.98
N SER A 201 17.10 6.44 -10.97
CA SER A 201 15.98 5.98 -10.14
C SER A 201 14.79 6.93 -10.15
N MET A 202 14.85 8.03 -10.92
CA MET A 202 13.80 9.05 -10.93
C MET A 202 13.26 9.24 -12.34
N PRO A 203 11.94 9.10 -12.54
CA PRO A 203 11.32 9.51 -13.80
C PRO A 203 11.58 10.99 -14.06
N SER A 204 11.75 11.34 -15.33
CA SER A 204 11.78 12.73 -15.78
C SER A 204 10.47 13.45 -15.43
N PHE A 205 10.50 14.79 -15.43
CA PHE A 205 9.30 15.57 -15.16
C PHE A 205 8.17 15.32 -16.17
N GLU A 206 8.52 15.02 -17.42
CA GLU A 206 7.54 14.64 -18.45
C GLU A 206 6.89 13.29 -18.14
N GLU A 207 7.67 12.28 -17.77
CA GLU A 207 7.14 10.97 -17.34
C GLU A 207 6.24 11.11 -16.10
N ILE A 208 6.59 11.97 -15.14
CA ILE A 208 5.75 12.24 -13.97
C ILE A 208 4.39 12.81 -14.38
N LYS A 209 4.38 13.81 -15.29
CA LYS A 209 3.12 14.39 -15.79
C LYS A 209 2.27 13.36 -16.51
N GLU A 210 2.89 12.51 -17.31
CA GLU A 210 2.21 11.42 -18.01
C GLU A 210 1.58 10.43 -17.01
N ILE A 211 2.35 9.95 -16.03
CA ILE A 211 1.89 9.03 -14.98
C ILE A 211 0.73 9.62 -14.17
N LEU A 212 0.78 10.92 -13.86
CA LEU A 212 -0.26 11.62 -13.10
C LEU A 212 -1.48 12.02 -13.96
N GLY A 213 -1.47 11.74 -15.26
CA GLY A 213 -2.58 12.05 -16.16
C GLY A 213 -2.71 13.53 -16.55
N PHE A 214 -1.66 14.35 -16.37
CA PHE A 214 -1.69 15.77 -16.76
C PHE A 214 -1.97 15.96 -18.24
N ASN A 215 -1.46 15.05 -19.08
CA ASN A 215 -1.64 15.14 -20.53
C ASN A 215 -3.12 14.99 -20.91
N VAL A 216 -3.85 14.06 -20.27
CA VAL A 216 -5.30 13.87 -20.44
C VAL A 216 -6.07 15.11 -19.98
N TYR A 217 -5.71 15.67 -18.84
CA TYR A 217 -6.33 16.91 -18.34
C TYR A 217 -6.17 18.09 -19.31
N TYR A 218 -5.01 18.22 -19.98
CA TYR A 218 -4.82 19.27 -20.99
C TYR A 218 -5.67 19.07 -22.24
N GLU A 219 -6.00 17.84 -22.62
CA GLU A 219 -6.93 17.56 -23.71
C GLU A 219 -8.36 17.97 -23.34
N GLU A 220 -8.76 17.81 -22.08
CA GLU A 220 -10.06 18.27 -21.58
C GLU A 220 -10.15 19.80 -21.45
N MET A 221 -9.04 20.52 -21.39
CA MET A 221 -9.05 22.00 -21.44
C MET A 221 -9.59 22.56 -22.76
N LEU A 222 -9.83 21.73 -23.78
CA LEU A 222 -10.58 22.11 -24.98
C LEU A 222 -12.03 22.53 -24.65
N TYR A 223 -12.58 22.11 -23.52
CA TYR A 223 -13.87 22.56 -23.00
C TYR A 223 -13.78 23.86 -22.18
N SER A 224 -12.58 24.42 -22.00
CA SER A 224 -12.42 25.69 -21.29
C SER A 224 -12.92 26.86 -22.15
N THR A 225 -13.68 27.77 -21.55
CA THR A 225 -14.21 28.97 -22.20
C THR A 225 -13.20 30.12 -22.26
N GLN A 226 -11.98 29.92 -21.74
CA GLN A 226 -10.91 30.90 -21.73
C GLN A 226 -9.98 30.62 -22.93
N PRO A 227 -9.64 31.64 -23.77
CA PRO A 227 -8.79 31.42 -24.93
C PRO A 227 -7.41 30.91 -24.50
N ILE A 228 -7.00 29.76 -25.06
CA ILE A 228 -5.72 29.09 -24.77
C ILE A 228 -4.56 29.96 -25.30
N SER A 229 -4.10 30.92 -24.50
CA SER A 229 -2.89 31.71 -24.79
C SER A 229 -1.60 31.01 -24.35
N PHE A 230 -1.68 29.77 -23.86
CA PHE A 230 -0.57 29.05 -23.22
C PHE A 230 0.50 28.50 -24.19
N ARG A 231 0.27 28.52 -25.51
CA ARG A 231 1.24 27.98 -26.48
C ARG A 231 2.49 28.83 -26.71
N LYS A 232 2.54 30.09 -26.26
CA LYS A 232 3.66 31.03 -26.52
C LYS A 232 4.55 31.36 -25.32
N SER A 233 4.19 30.98 -24.09
CA SER A 233 4.95 31.39 -22.89
C SER A 233 6.14 30.50 -22.54
N ILE A 234 6.24 29.29 -23.11
CA ILE A 234 7.32 28.34 -22.77
C ILE A 234 8.67 28.71 -23.43
N GLN A 235 8.69 29.57 -24.46
CA GLN A 235 9.93 29.97 -25.14
C GLN A 235 10.57 31.28 -24.64
N ASN A 236 9.89 32.09 -23.83
CA ASN A 236 10.36 33.45 -23.52
C ASN A 236 10.79 33.70 -22.06
N SER A 237 10.74 32.70 -21.18
CA SER A 237 11.14 32.88 -19.76
C SER A 237 12.66 32.87 -19.54
N THR A 238 13.47 32.41 -20.50
CA THR A 238 14.92 32.28 -20.32
C THR A 238 15.70 33.59 -20.46
N GLN A 239 15.10 34.65 -21.04
CA GLN A 239 15.87 35.85 -21.43
C GLN A 239 15.64 37.07 -20.52
N LYS A 240 14.51 37.16 -19.82
CA LYS A 240 14.20 38.28 -18.91
C LYS A 240 14.90 38.19 -17.54
N ASP A 241 15.28 37.00 -17.11
CA ASP A 241 15.91 36.78 -15.80
C ASP A 241 17.41 37.07 -15.77
N LEU A 242 18.05 37.20 -16.94
CA LEU A 242 19.49 37.48 -17.06
C LEU A 242 19.84 38.97 -16.95
N GLU A 243 18.92 39.89 -17.26
CA GLU A 243 19.20 41.33 -17.27
C GLU A 243 19.05 42.02 -15.89
N MET A 244 18.45 41.37 -14.89
CA MET A 244 18.26 41.95 -13.54
C MET A 244 19.36 41.62 -12.51
N ARG A 245 20.45 40.95 -12.90
CA ARG A 245 21.50 40.46 -11.96
C ARG A 245 22.69 41.40 -11.70
N ASN A 246 22.65 42.66 -12.15
CA ASN A 246 23.77 43.60 -11.94
C ASN A 246 23.40 44.83 -11.10
N ARG A 247 23.05 44.63 -9.82
CA ARG A 247 23.12 45.68 -8.79
C ARG A 247 23.64 45.09 -7.48
N SER A 248 24.76 45.63 -6.99
CA SER A 248 25.38 45.23 -5.73
C SER A 248 24.53 45.66 -4.53
N ALA A 249 23.87 44.70 -3.91
CA ALA A 249 23.48 44.70 -2.50
C ALA A 249 23.51 43.24 -2.06
N GLN A 250 24.15 42.92 -0.92
CA GLN A 250 24.21 41.54 -0.44
C GLN A 250 22.79 40.98 -0.33
N ASP A 251 22.56 39.85 -1.01
CA ASP A 251 21.28 39.18 -0.99
C ASP A 251 20.96 38.69 0.42
N PRO A 252 19.67 38.68 0.82
CA PRO A 252 19.27 38.19 2.13
C PRO A 252 19.80 36.77 2.37
N VAL A 253 20.43 36.56 3.52
CA VAL A 253 20.97 35.26 3.90
C VAL A 253 19.88 34.47 4.61
N VAL A 254 19.55 33.31 4.07
CA VAL A 254 18.58 32.38 4.67
C VAL A 254 19.37 31.20 5.23
N GLU A 255 19.34 31.05 6.55
CA GLU A 255 19.96 29.92 7.23
C GLU A 255 18.88 29.02 7.84
N VAL A 256 18.90 27.75 7.44
CA VAL A 256 18.11 26.73 8.14
C VAL A 256 18.88 26.37 9.40
N VAL A 257 18.34 26.77 10.55
CA VAL A 257 18.93 26.43 11.85
C VAL A 257 18.53 24.98 12.12
N THR A 258 19.46 24.05 11.91
CA THR A 258 19.24 22.63 12.18
C THR A 258 18.77 22.50 13.63
N PRO A 259 17.63 21.82 13.90
CA PRO A 259 17.15 21.70 15.27
C PRO A 259 18.21 21.01 16.12
N GLU A 260 18.51 21.61 17.29
CA GLU A 260 19.30 20.93 18.31
C GLU A 260 18.68 19.57 18.60
N ILE A 261 19.48 18.51 18.44
CA ILE A 261 19.09 17.16 18.82
C ILE A 261 19.00 17.18 20.34
N TYR A 262 17.79 17.34 20.89
CA TYR A 262 17.57 17.10 22.31
C TYR A 262 17.79 15.62 22.59
N GLY A 263 18.98 15.28 23.07
CA GLY A 263 19.30 13.97 23.61
C GLY A 263 18.54 13.75 24.91
N ASN A 264 17.28 13.35 24.83
CA ASN A 264 16.61 12.80 25.99
C ASN A 264 17.10 11.37 26.19
N TYR A 265 17.93 11.19 27.21
CA TYR A 265 18.25 9.90 27.79
C TYR A 265 16.94 9.16 28.12
N SER A 266 16.71 8.04 27.44
CA SER A 266 15.84 6.99 27.96
C SER A 266 16.65 6.22 29.00
N THR A 267 16.05 5.84 30.13
CA THR A 267 16.69 5.08 31.23
C THR A 267 17.05 3.63 30.86
N ASP A 268 17.11 3.31 29.57
CA ASP A 268 17.65 2.08 29.00
C ASP A 268 18.46 2.50 27.77
N GLY A 269 19.78 2.30 27.80
CA GLY A 269 20.78 2.86 26.89
C GLY A 269 20.74 2.37 25.44
N SER A 270 19.59 1.94 24.92
CA SER A 270 19.44 1.53 23.52
C SER A 270 18.96 2.70 22.64
N ARG A 271 19.86 3.23 21.81
CA ARG A 271 19.50 4.18 20.74
C ARG A 271 18.76 3.41 19.64
N GLY A 272 17.44 3.60 19.53
CA GLY A 272 16.69 3.15 18.36
C GLY A 272 17.12 3.92 17.09
N PRO A 273 16.99 3.34 15.88
CA PRO A 273 17.48 3.95 14.63
C PRO A 273 16.79 5.27 14.23
N TYR A 274 15.77 5.70 14.98
CA TYR A 274 14.96 6.88 14.69
C TYR A 274 14.99 7.96 15.80
N SER A 275 15.81 7.80 16.84
CA SER A 275 15.78 8.65 18.06
C SER A 275 16.27 10.10 17.91
N GLY A 276 16.50 10.59 16.69
CA GLY A 276 17.00 11.95 16.46
C GLY A 276 16.44 12.65 15.21
N ILE A 277 15.38 12.15 14.58
CA ILE A 277 15.04 12.57 13.20
C ILE A 277 13.98 13.67 13.12
N TRP A 278 13.18 13.93 14.17
CA TRP A 278 11.99 14.80 13.99
C TRP A 278 11.84 15.86 15.07
N SER A 279 12.42 17.02 14.84
CA SER A 279 11.85 18.27 15.37
C SER A 279 10.57 18.57 14.58
N ARG A 280 9.42 18.75 15.26
CA ARG A 280 8.20 19.28 14.63
C ARG A 280 8.29 20.78 14.31
N LYS A 281 9.40 21.43 14.65
CA LYS A 281 9.61 22.87 14.44
C LYS A 281 10.72 23.08 13.41
N LEU A 282 10.35 23.66 12.27
CA LEU A 282 11.31 24.22 11.33
C LEU A 282 11.76 25.59 11.84
N ARG A 283 13.04 25.75 12.19
CA ARG A 283 13.61 27.07 12.50
C ARG A 283 14.41 27.55 11.32
N VAL A 284 13.93 28.61 10.68
CA VAL A 284 14.67 29.32 9.64
C VAL A 284 15.02 30.68 10.22
N ARG A 285 16.30 31.04 10.17
CA ARG A 285 16.77 32.40 10.42
C ARG A 285 16.86 33.09 9.07
N ILE A 286 16.06 34.14 8.89
CA ILE A 286 16.13 34.99 7.71
C ILE A 286 16.73 36.31 8.16
N THR A 287 17.88 36.66 7.57
CA THR A 287 18.51 37.96 7.79
C THR A 287 18.19 38.87 6.61
N GLY A 288 17.33 39.86 6.86
CA GLY A 288 16.93 40.88 5.87
C GLY A 288 18.08 41.80 5.46
N ARG A 289 17.88 42.60 4.39
CA ARG A 289 18.85 43.59 3.90
C ARG A 289 19.19 44.69 4.91
N ASP A 290 18.34 44.87 5.92
CA ASP A 290 18.43 45.81 7.03
C ASP A 290 18.99 45.18 8.31
N GLY A 291 19.38 43.89 8.28
CA GLY A 291 19.81 43.13 9.45
C GLY A 291 18.67 42.64 10.34
N PHE A 292 17.40 42.80 9.92
CA PHE A 292 16.26 42.30 10.68
C PHE A 292 16.22 40.77 10.66
N GLU A 293 16.31 40.15 11.83
CA GLU A 293 16.22 38.69 12.01
C GLU A 293 14.78 38.27 12.28
N ARG A 294 14.23 37.38 11.45
CA ARG A 294 12.98 36.67 11.75
C ARG A 294 13.30 35.22 12.07
N LEU A 295 13.08 34.84 13.32
CA LEU A 295 13.19 33.46 13.81
C LEU A 295 11.79 32.87 14.00
N ASP A 296 11.66 31.57 13.75
CA ASP A 296 10.47 30.74 14.00
C ASP A 296 9.30 30.90 13.02
N VAL A 297 9.29 30.06 11.98
CA VAL A 297 8.04 29.67 11.31
C VAL A 297 7.58 28.35 11.93
N ARG A 298 6.67 28.41 12.91
CA ARG A 298 5.98 27.21 13.38
C ARG A 298 5.03 26.73 12.28
N ILE A 299 5.33 25.58 11.68
CA ILE A 299 4.36 24.82 10.91
C ILE A 299 3.56 24.00 11.95
N PRO A 300 2.24 24.21 12.09
CA PRO A 300 1.41 23.49 13.07
C PRO A 300 1.40 21.98 12.86
#